data_AF-A0A7X9FXD9-F1
#
_entry.id   AF-A0A7X9FXD9-F1
#
_cell.length_a   1.000
_cell.length_b   1.000
_cell.length_c   1.000
_cell.angle_alpha   90.00
_cell.angle_beta   90.00
_cell.angle_gamma   90.00
#
_symmetry.space_group_name_H-M   'P 1'
#
loop_
_entity.id
_entity.type
_entity.pdbx_description
1 polymer ?
#
loop_
_entity_poly.entity_id
_entity_poly.type
_entity_poly.pdbx_seq_one_letter_code
_entity_poly.pdbx_strand_id
1 'polypeptide(L)'
;MKKIVIPVVMLGVLASLLFLPACKSRSTEELKKSIEVVEVQTKWVSKEYRAWPPKLVLVPVISFRVKNISDQPLNYINFNAIFRFQGESKELGSGFLAAIRKSPISPGETSQVITLKSNYGVEGKTVESFKDNPYWKTVTVKLFARSKGSDYAVLGEYEVSKIIDFKEDQTVTPVTVPPEETKK
;
A
#
# COMPACT_ATOMS: atom_id res chain seq x y z
N MET A 1 20.57 18.02 -73.13
CA MET A 1 20.82 18.63 -71.81
C MET A 1 19.52 18.57 -71.00
N LYS A 2 19.41 17.71 -69.97
CA LYS A 2 18.25 17.67 -69.06
C LYS A 2 18.78 17.87 -67.63
N LYS A 3 18.46 19.01 -67.03
CA LYS A 3 18.79 19.32 -65.62
C LYS A 3 17.79 18.57 -64.74
N ILE A 4 18.30 17.60 -63.99
CA ILE A 4 17.53 16.87 -62.98
C ILE A 4 17.56 17.73 -61.71
N VAL A 5 16.43 18.36 -61.39
CA VAL A 5 16.20 19.03 -60.11
C VAL A 5 15.53 18.00 -59.20
N ILE A 6 16.32 17.27 -58.41
CA ILE A 6 15.83 16.35 -57.38
C ILE A 6 15.48 17.20 -56.13
N PRO A 7 14.34 16.95 -55.47
CA PRO A 7 13.68 17.93 -54.62
C PRO A 7 14.28 17.96 -53.22
N VAL A 8 14.81 19.12 -52.83
CA VAL A 8 15.30 19.43 -51.46
C VAL A 8 14.19 19.29 -50.39
N VAL A 9 12.93 19.24 -50.80
CA VAL A 9 11.76 19.15 -49.91
C VAL A 9 11.64 17.80 -49.20
N MET A 10 12.15 16.70 -49.79
CA MET A 10 11.98 15.36 -49.18
C MET A 10 12.95 15.10 -48.00
N LEU A 11 14.07 15.82 -47.91
CA LEU A 11 15.06 15.63 -46.86
C LEU A 11 14.70 16.39 -45.56
N GLY A 12 13.93 17.48 -45.66
CA GLY A 12 13.46 18.25 -44.50
C GLY A 12 12.40 17.53 -43.68
N VAL A 13 11.52 16.75 -44.33
CA VAL A 13 10.43 16.01 -43.66
C VAL A 13 10.96 14.83 -42.86
N LEU A 14 12.07 14.22 -43.28
CA LEU A 14 12.69 13.10 -42.56
C LEU A 14 13.41 13.55 -41.27
N ALA A 15 13.93 14.78 -41.24
CA ALA A 15 14.60 15.34 -40.06
C ALA A 15 13.61 15.74 -38.94
N SER A 16 12.35 16.08 -39.28
CA SER A 16 11.31 16.42 -38.29
C SER A 16 10.76 15.21 -37.52
N LEU A 17 10.94 13.99 -38.01
CA LEU A 17 10.46 12.76 -37.35
C LEU A 17 11.35 12.29 -36.19
N LEU A 18 12.55 12.87 -36.02
CA LEU A 18 13.48 12.53 -34.93
C LEU A 18 13.15 13.22 -33.60
N PHE A 19 12.18 14.13 -33.57
CA PHE A 19 11.73 14.84 -32.36
C PHE A 19 10.38 14.35 -31.85
N LEU A 20 10.01 13.09 -32.11
CA LEU A 20 8.91 12.50 -31.35
C LEU A 20 9.34 12.46 -29.87
N PRO A 21 8.57 13.03 -28.93
CA PRO A 21 8.84 12.86 -27.53
C PRO A 21 8.72 11.36 -27.25
N ALA A 22 9.86 10.67 -27.20
CA ALA A 22 9.92 9.32 -26.68
C ALA A 22 9.21 9.37 -25.33
N CYS A 23 8.15 8.57 -25.16
CA CYS A 23 7.49 8.42 -23.86
C CYS A 23 8.55 7.96 -22.85
N LYS A 24 9.26 8.90 -22.24
CA LYS A 24 10.29 8.61 -21.24
C LYS A 24 9.55 8.02 -20.04
N SER A 25 9.82 6.74 -19.81
CA SER A 25 9.45 6.13 -18.54
C SER A 25 10.31 6.74 -17.44
N ARG A 26 9.70 6.94 -16.26
CA ARG A 26 10.42 7.49 -15.11
C ARG A 26 11.27 6.38 -14.49
N SER A 27 12.54 6.66 -14.25
CA SER A 27 13.42 5.73 -13.53
C SER A 27 13.00 5.57 -12.06
N THR A 28 13.48 4.51 -11.42
CA THR A 28 13.21 4.25 -9.98
C THR A 28 13.69 5.39 -9.09
N GLU A 29 14.85 5.97 -9.39
CA GLU A 29 15.44 7.06 -8.61
C GLU A 29 14.68 8.38 -8.78
N GLU A 30 14.27 8.71 -10.02
CA GLU A 30 13.41 9.87 -10.28
C GLU A 30 12.04 9.71 -9.61
N LEU A 31 11.48 8.49 -9.60
CA LEU A 31 10.21 8.22 -8.92
C LEU A 31 10.35 8.47 -7.42
N LYS A 32 11.40 7.94 -6.79
CA LYS A 32 11.65 8.15 -5.37
C LYS A 32 11.79 9.63 -5.01
N LYS A 33 12.51 10.40 -5.84
CA LYS A 33 12.70 11.85 -5.65
C LYS A 33 11.46 12.69 -5.94
N SER A 34 10.47 12.14 -6.65
CA SER A 34 9.23 12.85 -7.01
C SER A 34 8.12 12.73 -5.97
N ILE A 35 8.25 11.80 -5.02
CA ILE A 35 7.21 11.47 -4.04
C ILE A 35 7.71 11.78 -2.64
N GLU A 36 6.95 12.60 -1.92
CA GLU A 36 7.06 12.74 -0.47
C GLU A 36 5.87 12.03 0.19
N VAL A 37 6.14 11.13 1.14
CA VAL A 37 5.08 10.45 1.92
C VAL A 37 4.73 11.32 3.12
N VAL A 38 3.44 11.66 3.27
CA VAL A 38 2.93 12.54 4.33
C VAL A 38 1.73 11.91 5.02
N GLU A 39 1.38 12.42 6.21
CA GLU A 39 0.21 11.98 6.99
C GLU A 39 0.15 10.46 7.25
N VAL A 40 1.30 9.85 7.58
CA VAL A 40 1.37 8.41 7.84
C VAL A 40 0.65 8.06 9.14
N GLN A 41 -0.23 7.08 9.07
CA GLN A 41 -0.92 6.47 10.20
C GLN A 41 -0.87 4.95 10.08
N THR A 42 -0.63 4.28 11.19
CA THR A 42 -0.61 2.82 11.27
C THR A 42 -1.49 2.33 12.40
N LYS A 43 -2.22 1.23 12.17
CA LYS A 43 -3.14 0.64 13.14
C LYS A 43 -3.39 -0.83 12.81
N TRP A 44 -4.07 -1.52 13.72
CA TRP A 44 -4.58 -2.87 13.52
C TRP A 44 -6.09 -2.84 13.35
N VAL A 45 -6.61 -3.60 12.40
CA VAL A 45 -8.06 -3.71 12.13
C VAL A 45 -8.47 -5.17 12.12
N SER A 46 -9.76 -5.44 12.35
CA SER A 46 -10.30 -6.79 12.20
C SER A 46 -10.30 -7.23 10.74
N LYS A 47 -9.69 -8.39 10.47
CA LYS A 47 -9.87 -9.16 9.24
C LYS A 47 -11.01 -10.17 9.37
N GLU A 48 -11.14 -10.77 10.55
CA GLU A 48 -12.16 -11.77 10.87
C GLU A 48 -12.58 -11.59 12.33
N TYR A 49 -13.87 -11.68 12.61
CA TYR A 49 -14.42 -11.66 13.96
C TYR A 49 -15.60 -12.63 14.05
N ARG A 50 -15.65 -13.42 15.12
CA ARG A 50 -16.77 -14.28 15.48
C ARG A 50 -16.91 -14.30 16.99
N ALA A 51 -18.14 -14.06 17.49
CA ALA A 51 -18.44 -14.11 18.91
C ALA A 51 -18.44 -15.56 19.45
N TRP A 52 -18.95 -16.53 18.68
CA TRP A 52 -18.98 -17.94 19.06
C TRP A 52 -18.72 -18.90 17.87
N PRO A 53 -17.77 -19.84 17.98
CA PRO A 53 -16.69 -19.86 18.97
C PRO A 53 -15.82 -18.59 18.83
N PRO A 54 -15.31 -18.02 19.94
CA PRO A 54 -14.58 -16.76 19.91
C PRO A 54 -13.36 -16.79 18.98
N LYS A 55 -13.32 -15.86 18.03
CA LYS A 55 -12.18 -15.67 17.13
C LYS A 55 -12.09 -14.20 16.72
N LEU A 56 -10.89 -13.65 16.78
CA LEU A 56 -10.56 -12.32 16.27
C LEU A 56 -9.21 -12.38 15.57
N VAL A 57 -9.17 -12.08 14.27
CA VAL A 57 -7.92 -11.94 13.52
C VAL A 57 -7.69 -10.47 13.25
N LEU A 58 -6.63 -9.91 13.81
CA LEU A 58 -6.22 -8.54 13.57
C LEU A 58 -5.10 -8.50 12.53
N VAL A 59 -5.18 -7.57 11.59
CA VAL A 59 -4.14 -7.34 10.57
C VAL A 59 -3.62 -5.91 10.63
N PRO A 60 -2.32 -5.68 10.38
CA PRO A 60 -1.76 -4.34 10.34
C PRO A 60 -2.17 -3.60 9.05
N VAL A 61 -2.34 -2.30 9.19
CA VAL A 61 -2.74 -1.36 8.13
C VAL A 61 -1.84 -0.13 8.20
N ILE A 62 -1.41 0.34 7.03
CA ILE A 62 -0.82 1.67 6.85
C ILE A 62 -1.75 2.52 5.99
N SER A 63 -2.01 3.74 6.44
CA SER A 63 -2.68 4.79 5.66
C SER A 63 -1.75 5.99 5.55
N PHE A 64 -1.68 6.59 4.37
CA PHE A 64 -0.78 7.70 4.08
C PHE A 64 -1.31 8.52 2.91
N ARG A 65 -0.73 9.69 2.70
CA ARG A 65 -0.85 10.45 1.46
C ARG A 65 0.51 10.60 0.80
N VAL A 66 0.49 10.94 -0.48
CA VAL A 66 1.71 11.32 -1.19
C VAL A 66 1.58 12.73 -1.74
N LYS A 67 2.61 13.54 -1.53
CA LYS A 67 2.76 14.85 -2.15
C LYS A 67 3.68 14.74 -3.36
N ASN A 68 3.27 15.36 -4.47
CA ASN A 68 4.12 15.47 -5.64
C ASN A 68 5.11 16.62 -5.44
N ILE A 69 6.38 16.30 -5.26
CA ILE A 69 7.46 17.29 -5.09
C ILE A 69 8.28 17.50 -6.36
N SER A 70 7.84 16.92 -7.49
CA SER A 70 8.44 17.15 -8.81
C SER A 70 7.70 18.22 -9.61
N ASP A 71 8.26 18.59 -10.75
CA ASP A 71 7.71 19.51 -11.75
C ASP A 71 6.79 18.81 -12.77
N GLN A 72 6.63 17.49 -12.68
CA GLN A 72 5.79 16.69 -13.59
C GLN A 72 4.62 16.06 -12.84
N PRO A 73 3.44 15.90 -13.47
CA PRO A 73 2.34 15.15 -12.85
C PRO A 73 2.74 13.71 -12.49
N LEU A 74 2.27 13.24 -11.34
CA LEU A 74 2.36 11.83 -10.96
C LEU A 74 1.12 11.11 -11.46
N ASN A 75 1.31 10.08 -12.28
CA ASN A 75 0.25 9.22 -12.76
C ASN A 75 0.75 7.77 -12.92
N TYR A 76 -0.18 6.82 -12.92
CA TYR A 76 0.06 5.38 -13.03
C TYR A 76 1.01 4.84 -11.94
N ILE A 77 0.77 5.24 -10.69
CA ILE A 77 1.61 4.83 -9.55
C ILE A 77 0.97 3.66 -8.78
N ASN A 78 1.71 2.59 -8.60
CA ASN A 78 1.36 1.48 -7.72
C ASN A 78 2.03 1.66 -6.38
N PHE A 79 1.34 1.26 -5.31
CA PHE A 79 1.94 1.14 -3.98
C PHE A 79 1.92 -0.30 -3.51
N ASN A 80 2.98 -0.69 -2.83
CA ASN A 80 3.09 -1.98 -2.17
C ASN A 80 3.60 -1.77 -0.74
N ALA A 81 3.06 -2.53 0.19
CA ALA A 81 3.49 -2.56 1.58
C ALA A 81 3.86 -3.98 1.95
N ILE A 82 5.04 -4.16 2.56
CA ILE A 82 5.49 -5.44 3.10
C ILE A 82 5.58 -5.29 4.62
N PHE A 83 4.82 -6.13 5.32
CA PHE A 83 4.76 -6.15 6.78
C PHE A 83 5.63 -7.29 7.32
N ARG A 84 6.45 -7.01 8.33
CA ARG A 84 7.32 -7.99 8.99
C ARG A 84 7.23 -7.83 10.50
N PHE A 85 7.39 -8.92 11.25
CA PHE A 85 7.71 -8.77 12.67
C PHE A 85 9.11 -8.17 12.81
N GLN A 86 9.26 -7.25 13.75
CA GLN A 86 10.54 -6.56 13.95
C GLN A 86 11.64 -7.58 14.28
N GLY A 87 12.76 -7.50 13.55
CA GLY A 87 13.89 -8.42 13.70
C GLY A 87 13.72 -9.77 12.98
N GLU A 88 12.57 -10.03 12.35
CA GLU A 88 12.35 -11.25 11.58
C GLU A 88 12.55 -10.99 10.07
N SER A 89 13.21 -11.92 9.37
CA SER A 89 13.37 -11.85 7.91
C SER A 89 12.08 -12.24 7.17
N LYS A 90 11.26 -13.09 7.80
CA LYS A 90 10.03 -13.61 7.23
C LYS A 90 8.94 -12.53 7.18
N GLU A 91 8.26 -12.47 6.05
CA GLU A 91 7.10 -11.59 5.88
C GLU A 91 5.92 -12.10 6.72
N LEU A 92 5.30 -11.18 7.46
CA LEU A 92 3.98 -11.41 8.03
C LEU A 92 2.96 -11.46 6.90
N GLY A 93 2.95 -10.42 6.06
CA GLY A 93 2.06 -10.30 4.91
C GLY A 93 2.34 -9.06 4.09
N SER A 94 1.52 -8.82 3.08
CA SER A 94 1.68 -7.69 2.16
C SER A 94 0.35 -7.09 1.72
N GLY A 95 0.42 -5.87 1.19
CA GLY A 95 -0.70 -5.16 0.58
C GLY A 95 -0.27 -4.51 -0.73
N PHE A 96 -1.16 -4.47 -1.72
CA PHE A 96 -0.91 -3.86 -3.02
C PHE A 96 -2.09 -3.00 -3.44
N LEU A 97 -1.81 -1.84 -4.04
CA LEU A 97 -2.82 -0.98 -4.62
C LEU A 97 -2.32 -0.33 -5.92
N ALA A 98 -3.09 -0.51 -6.99
CA ALA A 98 -2.95 0.26 -8.22
C ALA A 98 -3.60 1.64 -8.04
N ALA A 99 -2.82 2.62 -7.57
CA ALA A 99 -3.30 3.96 -7.24
C ALA A 99 -3.09 4.96 -8.39
N ILE A 100 -3.58 6.20 -8.23
CA ILE A 100 -3.30 7.37 -9.09
C ILE A 100 -3.35 7.01 -10.60
N ARG A 101 -4.55 6.77 -11.12
CA ARG A 101 -4.78 6.35 -12.52
C ARG A 101 -5.51 7.40 -13.35
N LYS A 102 -6.71 7.76 -12.90
CA LYS A 102 -7.62 8.66 -13.61
C LYS A 102 -7.40 10.13 -13.23
N SER A 103 -6.87 10.35 -12.02
CA SER A 103 -6.63 11.66 -11.45
C SER A 103 -5.14 11.75 -11.10
N PRO A 104 -4.31 12.28 -12.01
CA PRO A 104 -2.92 12.58 -11.72
C PRO A 104 -2.80 13.53 -10.53
N ILE A 105 -1.69 13.48 -9.82
CA ILE A 105 -1.35 14.47 -8.79
C ILE A 105 -0.48 15.52 -9.44
N SER A 106 -0.97 16.76 -9.53
CA SER A 106 -0.21 17.85 -10.14
C SER A 106 0.98 18.24 -9.26
N PRO A 107 2.02 18.92 -9.80
CA PRO A 107 3.12 19.46 -9.01
C PRO A 107 2.64 20.23 -7.76
N GLY A 108 3.21 19.92 -6.60
CA GLY A 108 2.86 20.53 -5.32
C GLY A 108 1.60 19.98 -4.64
N GLU A 109 0.74 19.25 -5.35
CA GLU A 109 -0.50 18.71 -4.80
C GLU A 109 -0.28 17.44 -3.97
N THR A 110 -1.26 17.13 -3.12
CA THR A 110 -1.29 15.94 -2.27
C THR A 110 -2.44 15.02 -2.65
N SER A 111 -2.19 13.71 -2.62
CA SER A 111 -3.17 12.69 -2.95
C SER A 111 -4.35 12.65 -1.96
N GLN A 112 -5.40 11.93 -2.36
CA GLN A 112 -6.33 11.33 -1.40
C GLN A 112 -5.60 10.31 -0.49
N VAL A 113 -6.23 9.92 0.62
CA VAL A 113 -5.67 8.89 1.51
C VAL A 113 -5.57 7.57 0.77
N ILE A 114 -4.39 6.95 0.85
CA ILE A 114 -4.08 5.62 0.34
C ILE A 114 -3.96 4.69 1.54
N THR A 115 -4.65 3.55 1.49
CA THR A 115 -4.64 2.56 2.56
C THR A 115 -4.16 1.21 2.01
N LEU A 116 -3.17 0.62 2.65
CA LEU A 116 -2.68 -0.72 2.39
C LEU A 116 -2.86 -1.59 3.63
N LYS A 117 -3.50 -2.74 3.43
CA LYS A 117 -3.83 -3.71 4.49
C LYS A 117 -3.07 -5.00 4.22
N SER A 118 -2.47 -5.57 5.27
CA SER A 118 -1.84 -6.89 5.19
C SER A 118 -2.89 -7.97 4.95
N ASN A 119 -2.56 -8.95 4.12
CA ASN A 119 -3.35 -10.16 3.92
C ASN A 119 -3.27 -11.15 5.10
N TYR A 120 -2.27 -11.03 5.98
CA TYR A 120 -2.10 -11.87 7.18
C TYR A 120 -1.84 -11.02 8.43
N GLY A 121 -2.04 -11.64 9.58
CA GLY A 121 -1.96 -10.97 10.87
C GLY A 121 -1.92 -11.95 12.02
N VAL A 122 -2.39 -11.51 13.18
CA VAL A 122 -2.33 -12.28 14.42
C VAL A 122 -3.73 -12.70 14.81
N GLU A 123 -3.89 -13.97 15.15
CA GLU A 123 -5.13 -14.55 15.64
C GLU A 123 -5.18 -14.49 17.17
N GLY A 124 -6.34 -14.13 17.70
CA GLY A 124 -6.71 -14.16 19.10
C GLY A 124 -8.20 -14.50 19.25
N LYS A 125 -8.75 -14.24 20.44
CA LYS A 125 -10.17 -14.51 20.76
C LYS A 125 -10.97 -13.23 20.94
N THR A 126 -10.38 -12.29 21.67
CA THR A 126 -10.91 -10.95 22.00
C THR A 126 -9.80 -9.90 21.88
N VAL A 127 -10.13 -8.61 21.89
CA VAL A 127 -9.18 -7.50 21.95
C VAL A 127 -8.27 -7.66 23.16
N GLU A 128 -8.82 -8.02 24.32
CA GLU A 128 -8.05 -8.25 25.55
C GLU A 128 -7.04 -9.39 25.39
N SER A 129 -7.41 -10.47 24.68
CA SER A 129 -6.54 -11.63 24.50
C SER A 129 -5.23 -11.33 23.78
N PHE A 130 -5.11 -10.19 23.09
CA PHE A 130 -3.87 -9.78 22.43
C PHE A 130 -2.80 -9.29 23.41
N LYS A 131 -3.15 -8.89 24.63
CA LYS A 131 -2.16 -8.44 25.63
C LYS A 131 -1.16 -9.54 26.00
N ASP A 132 -1.66 -10.77 26.13
CA ASP A 132 -0.85 -11.95 26.51
C ASP A 132 -0.50 -12.85 25.31
N ASN A 133 -0.83 -12.43 24.09
CA ASN A 133 -0.59 -13.22 22.90
C ASN A 133 0.90 -13.16 22.49
N PRO A 134 1.65 -14.28 22.47
CA PRO A 134 3.09 -14.28 22.17
C PRO A 134 3.39 -13.88 20.71
N TYR A 135 2.39 -13.93 19.83
CA TYR A 135 2.50 -13.49 18.45
C TYR A 135 2.15 -12.01 18.27
N TRP A 136 1.69 -11.32 19.33
CA TRP A 136 1.42 -9.88 19.31
C TRP A 136 2.71 -9.06 19.45
N LYS A 137 3.61 -9.19 18.50
CA LYS A 137 4.90 -8.50 18.46
C LYS A 137 4.82 -7.16 17.71
N THR A 138 5.88 -6.36 17.80
CA THR A 138 6.01 -5.15 16.97
C THR A 138 6.15 -5.55 15.51
N VAL A 139 5.45 -4.83 14.63
CA VAL A 139 5.48 -5.03 13.18
C VAL A 139 6.07 -3.79 12.54
N THR A 140 6.97 -3.95 11.57
CA THR A 140 7.39 -2.87 10.67
C THR A 140 6.73 -3.05 9.31
N VAL A 141 6.47 -1.93 8.63
CA VAL A 141 5.97 -1.89 7.27
C VAL A 141 6.96 -1.14 6.38
N LYS A 142 7.43 -1.82 5.34
CA LYS A 142 8.25 -1.20 4.30
C LYS A 142 7.34 -0.83 3.12
N LEU A 143 7.31 0.45 2.79
CA LEU A 143 6.46 1.04 1.76
C LEU A 143 7.24 1.24 0.47
N PHE A 144 6.62 0.86 -0.64
CA PHE A 144 7.19 0.98 -1.98
C PHE A 144 6.23 1.68 -2.93
N ALA A 145 6.79 2.39 -3.90
CA ALA A 145 6.08 2.86 -5.10
C ALA A 145 6.69 2.26 -6.36
N ARG A 146 5.85 2.10 -7.38
CA ARG A 146 6.27 1.68 -8.72
C ARG A 146 5.47 2.42 -9.78
N SER A 147 6.16 2.92 -10.80
CA SER A 147 5.55 3.51 -11.99
C SER A 147 5.85 2.68 -13.22
N LYS A 148 5.28 3.03 -14.38
CA LYS A 148 5.57 2.35 -15.64
C LYS A 148 7.06 2.55 -16.00
N GLY A 149 7.80 1.45 -16.10
CA GLY A 149 9.22 1.44 -16.44
C GLY A 149 10.17 1.64 -15.26
N SER A 150 9.65 1.71 -14.03
CA SER A 150 10.48 1.66 -12.82
C SER A 150 10.39 0.29 -12.14
N ASP A 151 11.42 -0.03 -11.37
CA ASP A 151 11.36 -1.03 -10.31
C ASP A 151 10.60 -0.46 -9.09
N TYR A 152 10.58 -1.23 -8.00
CA TYR A 152 10.03 -0.79 -6.72
C TYR A 152 10.98 0.19 -6.02
N ALA A 153 10.59 1.47 -5.98
CA ALA A 153 11.25 2.49 -5.18
C ALA A 153 10.84 2.37 -3.72
N VAL A 154 11.81 2.25 -2.80
CA VAL A 154 11.55 2.29 -1.35
C VAL A 154 11.22 3.74 -0.96
N LEU A 155 10.03 3.94 -0.38
CA LEU A 155 9.58 5.24 0.09
C LEU A 155 9.84 5.46 1.57
N GLY A 156 9.82 4.39 2.37
CA GLY A 156 10.07 4.46 3.80
C GLY A 156 9.84 3.14 4.50
N GLU A 157 10.25 3.09 5.76
CA GLU A 157 9.94 2.01 6.69
C GLU A 157 9.36 2.62 7.97
N TYR A 158 8.27 2.04 8.46
CA TYR A 158 7.50 2.58 9.57
C TYR A 158 7.19 1.49 10.58
N GLU A 159 7.24 1.82 11.87
CA GLU A 159 6.67 0.95 12.90
C GLU A 159 5.14 1.00 12.85
N VAL A 160 4.49 -0.15 12.95
CA VAL A 160 3.03 -0.26 13.04
C VAL A 160 2.62 -0.06 14.49
N SER A 161 1.81 0.98 14.75
CA SER A 161 1.31 1.24 16.10
C SER A 161 0.51 0.06 16.64
N LYS A 162 0.46 -0.06 17.97
CA LYS A 162 -0.36 -1.07 18.66
C LYS A 162 -1.83 -0.66 18.81
N ILE A 163 -2.27 0.42 18.16
CA ILE A 163 -3.67 0.88 18.20
C ILE A 163 -4.54 -0.16 17.48
N ILE A 164 -5.52 -0.71 18.19
CA ILE A 164 -6.53 -1.60 17.64
C ILE A 164 -7.78 -0.76 17.35
N ASP A 165 -8.13 -0.66 16.07
CA ASP A 165 -9.34 -0.03 15.58
C ASP A 165 -10.40 -1.09 15.32
N PHE A 166 -10.90 -1.65 16.41
CA PHE A 166 -11.96 -2.63 16.43
C PHE A 166 -12.66 -2.58 17.79
N LYS A 167 -13.99 -2.69 17.80
CA LYS A 167 -14.81 -2.82 19.00
C LYS A 167 -15.63 -4.08 18.86
N GLU A 168 -15.58 -4.92 19.89
CA GLU A 168 -16.42 -6.11 19.97
C GLU A 168 -17.88 -5.72 20.18
N ASP A 169 -18.77 -6.58 19.69
CA ASP A 169 -20.18 -6.49 20.02
C ASP A 169 -20.33 -6.70 21.54
N GLN A 170 -21.09 -5.83 22.21
CA GLN A 170 -21.51 -6.10 23.58
C GLN A 170 -22.46 -7.30 23.53
N THR A 171 -21.96 -8.50 23.79
CA THR A 171 -22.82 -9.67 23.92
C THR A 171 -23.71 -9.48 25.14
N VAL A 172 -25.03 -9.41 24.93
CA VAL A 172 -26.00 -9.82 25.95
C VAL A 172 -25.57 -11.21 26.43
N THR A 173 -25.42 -11.33 27.74
CA THR A 173 -24.89 -12.46 28.52
C THR A 173 -25.09 -13.82 27.85
N PRO A 174 -24.07 -14.71 27.80
CA PRO A 174 -24.27 -16.06 27.26
C PRO A 174 -25.39 -16.74 28.04
N VAL A 175 -26.37 -17.30 27.33
CA VAL A 175 -27.36 -18.21 27.91
C VAL A 175 -26.57 -19.32 28.59
N THR A 176 -26.66 -19.37 29.91
CA THR A 176 -26.03 -20.38 30.75
C THR A 176 -26.49 -21.74 30.24
N VAL A 177 -25.60 -22.53 29.66
CA VAL A 177 -25.91 -23.93 29.34
C VAL A 177 -26.12 -24.62 30.71
N PRO A 178 -27.32 -25.15 31.01
CA PRO A 178 -27.56 -25.83 32.27
C PRO A 178 -26.59 -27.01 32.39
N PRO A 179 -26.09 -27.33 33.59
CA PRO A 179 -25.25 -28.51 33.79
C PRO A 179 -26.03 -29.74 33.33
N GLU A 180 -25.39 -30.56 32.50
CA GLU A 180 -25.92 -31.84 32.06
C GLU A 180 -26.23 -32.69 33.30
N GLU A 181 -27.53 -32.93 33.54
CA GLU A 181 -27.97 -33.80 34.62
C GLU A 181 -27.35 -35.19 34.40
N THR A 182 -26.48 -35.56 35.33
CA THR A 182 -25.94 -36.90 35.44
C THR A 182 -27.11 -37.84 35.69
N LYS A 183 -27.58 -38.52 34.64
CA LYS A 183 -28.50 -39.65 34.78
C LYS A 183 -27.76 -40.74 35.57
N LYS A 184 -28.25 -40.98 36.79
CA LYS A 184 -27.92 -42.14 37.63
C LYS A 184 -28.38 -43.43 36.98
#